data_AF-A0A0K2UHI0-F1
#
_entry.id   AF-A0A0K2UHI0-F1
#
_cell.length_a   1.000
_cell.length_b   1.000
_cell.length_c   1.000
_cell.angle_alpha   90.00
_cell.angle_beta   90.00
_cell.angle_gamma   90.00
#
_symmetry.space_group_name_H-M   'P 1'
#
loop_
_entity.id
_entity.type
_entity.pdbx_description
1 polymer ?
#
loop_
_entity_poly.entity_id
_entity_poly.type
_entity_poly.pdbx_seq_one_letter_code
_entity_poly.pdbx_strand_id
1 'polypeptide(L)'
;MILKSLMISRLVIQKTFIRSLAKSTLEGFDSCPFPRIFAPNPLHWLRNVFQARFLIQPFFDPRYSNSEFIKGAEMAISTVSGFLADNDFKSLESGLVTLDTLQGLKKDLPRLSEPQKSMLRVSEVGYSFVYRIGIIMPGTEGTERHVETTIVSFYHPSLGVLPSGASFSDFRDTIDSEGGLLVANYRFTRNFSKGLDLEKSNWIINGVNH
;
A
#
# COMPACT_ATOMS: atom_id res chain seq x y z
N MET A 1 22.09 -1.61 20.00
CA MET A 1 22.08 -0.14 20.19
C MET A 1 22.61 0.61 18.97
N ILE A 2 22.24 0.16 17.75
CA ILE A 2 22.72 0.74 16.46
C ILE A 2 21.53 1.27 15.62
N LEU A 3 20.29 0.84 15.92
CA LEU A 3 19.08 1.27 15.20
C LEU A 3 18.52 2.65 15.57
N LYS A 4 19.03 3.33 16.61
CA LYS A 4 18.53 4.66 17.02
C LYS A 4 19.25 5.84 16.35
N SER A 5 20.45 5.62 15.79
CA SER A 5 21.26 6.69 15.15
C SER A 5 20.85 6.96 13.68
N LEU A 6 20.09 6.06 13.05
CA LEU A 6 19.70 6.15 11.64
C LEU A 6 18.46 7.03 11.34
N MET A 7 17.84 7.63 12.36
CA MET A 7 16.58 8.36 12.17
C MET A 7 16.75 9.71 11.45
N ILE A 8 17.90 10.37 11.62
CA ILE A 8 18.14 11.71 11.04
C ILE A 8 18.75 11.60 9.63
N SER A 9 19.50 10.54 9.31
CA SER A 9 20.00 10.30 7.93
C SER A 9 18.94 9.72 6.99
N ARG A 10 17.89 9.05 7.52
CA ARG A 10 16.76 8.52 6.74
C ARG A 10 15.98 9.59 5.99
N LEU A 11 15.83 10.80 6.54
CA LEU A 11 15.00 11.84 5.91
C LEU A 11 15.64 12.44 4.65
N VAL A 12 16.97 12.56 4.64
CA VAL A 12 17.75 13.12 3.51
C VAL A 12 17.93 12.05 2.43
N ILE A 13 18.22 10.81 2.83
CA ILE A 13 18.30 9.67 1.91
C ILE A 13 16.94 9.39 1.27
N GLN A 14 15.82 9.52 2.01
CA GLN A 14 14.46 9.41 1.47
C GLN A 14 14.18 10.44 0.38
N LYS A 15 14.54 11.72 0.55
CA LYS A 15 14.20 12.75 -0.45
C LYS A 15 14.93 12.58 -1.77
N THR A 16 16.21 12.20 -1.74
CA THR A 16 17.01 12.02 -2.95
C THR A 16 16.68 10.71 -3.67
N PHE A 17 16.45 9.64 -2.90
CA PHE A 17 16.04 8.34 -3.44
C PHE A 17 14.64 8.42 -4.06
N ILE A 18 13.64 9.00 -3.37
CA ILE A 18 12.27 9.17 -3.89
C ILE A 18 12.22 9.98 -5.20
N ARG A 19 13.14 10.93 -5.40
CA ARG A 19 13.24 11.67 -6.67
C ARG A 19 13.80 10.84 -7.83
N SER A 20 14.66 9.85 -7.56
CA SER A 20 15.21 8.91 -8.56
C SER A 20 14.13 7.92 -9.04
N LEU A 21 13.25 7.50 -8.12
CA LEU A 21 12.18 6.51 -8.35
C LEU A 21 11.03 6.97 -9.28
N ALA A 22 10.95 8.26 -9.57
CA ALA A 22 9.87 8.81 -10.39
C ALA A 22 9.98 8.45 -11.90
N LYS A 23 11.02 7.72 -12.32
CA LYS A 23 11.33 7.49 -13.75
C LYS A 23 10.92 6.11 -14.32
N SER A 24 10.63 5.08 -13.51
CA SER A 24 10.36 3.72 -14.02
C SER A 24 8.90 3.27 -14.02
N THR A 25 7.94 4.17 -13.81
CA THR A 25 6.55 3.73 -13.59
C THR A 25 5.86 3.27 -14.88
N LEU A 26 5.10 2.18 -14.79
CA LEU A 26 4.24 1.67 -15.86
C LEU A 26 3.18 2.74 -16.20
N GLU A 27 3.33 3.40 -17.34
CA GLU A 27 2.29 4.28 -17.88
C GLU A 27 1.07 3.43 -18.29
N GLY A 28 -0.13 3.78 -17.81
CA GLY A 28 -1.39 3.23 -18.32
C GLY A 28 -2.16 2.24 -17.42
N PHE A 29 -1.77 2.02 -16.16
CA PHE A 29 -2.51 1.17 -15.20
C PHE A 29 -3.19 2.00 -14.09
N ASP A 30 -4.26 2.70 -14.43
CA ASP A 30 -5.08 3.47 -13.48
C ASP A 30 -6.41 2.76 -13.22
N SER A 31 -6.40 1.71 -12.40
CA SER A 31 -7.66 1.11 -11.97
C SER A 31 -8.34 1.98 -10.91
N CYS A 32 -9.50 2.55 -11.25
CA CYS A 32 -10.29 3.49 -10.43
C CYS A 32 -9.60 4.88 -10.28
N PRO A 33 -10.31 6.02 -10.08
CA PRO A 33 -9.67 7.33 -9.88
C PRO A 33 -8.93 7.38 -8.53
N PHE A 34 -7.79 6.69 -8.46
CA PHE A 34 -6.93 6.59 -7.31
C PHE A 34 -5.60 7.27 -7.64
N PRO A 35 -5.27 8.38 -6.97
CA PRO A 35 -4.11 9.17 -7.36
C PRO A 35 -2.83 8.38 -7.12
N ARG A 36 -1.91 8.48 -8.06
CA ARG A 36 -0.57 7.94 -7.90
C ARG A 36 0.21 8.79 -6.91
N ILE A 37 0.66 8.18 -5.82
CA ILE A 37 1.33 8.87 -4.71
C ILE A 37 2.76 8.33 -4.61
N PHE A 38 3.72 9.24 -4.55
CA PHE A 38 5.15 8.87 -4.49
C PHE A 38 5.89 9.47 -3.31
N ALA A 39 5.31 10.49 -2.67
CA ALA A 39 5.98 11.24 -1.62
C ALA A 39 5.14 11.27 -0.34
N PRO A 40 5.77 11.09 0.83
CA PRO A 40 5.09 11.30 2.09
C PRO A 40 4.72 12.79 2.23
N ASN A 41 3.57 13.05 2.85
CA ASN A 41 3.14 14.39 3.21
C ASN A 41 3.17 14.53 4.75
N PRO A 42 4.03 15.41 5.31
CA PRO A 42 4.14 15.58 6.77
C PRO A 42 2.82 15.96 7.46
N LEU A 43 1.98 16.75 6.79
CA LEU A 43 0.65 17.11 7.32
C LEU A 43 -0.27 15.89 7.37
N HIS A 44 -0.19 15.01 6.37
CA HIS A 44 -0.91 13.75 6.42
C HIS A 44 -0.37 12.81 7.49
N TRP A 45 0.95 12.74 7.68
CA TRP A 45 1.52 11.96 8.79
C TRP A 45 0.96 12.40 10.14
N LEU A 46 0.96 13.70 10.44
CA LEU A 46 0.42 14.22 11.70
C LEU A 46 -1.08 13.92 11.83
N ARG A 47 -1.85 14.11 10.77
CA ARG A 47 -3.29 13.80 10.73
C ARG A 47 -3.56 12.32 10.94
N ASN A 48 -2.77 11.44 10.33
CA ASN A 48 -2.89 9.99 10.46
C ASN A 48 -2.58 9.57 11.91
N VAL A 49 -1.55 10.14 12.53
CA VAL A 49 -1.25 9.91 13.96
C VAL A 49 -2.43 10.35 14.83
N PHE A 50 -3.00 11.52 14.57
CA PHE A 50 -4.16 12.00 15.30
C PHE A 50 -5.37 11.06 15.15
N GLN A 51 -5.73 10.70 13.91
CA GLN A 51 -6.87 9.82 13.64
C GLN A 51 -6.69 8.44 14.25
N ALA A 52 -5.50 7.83 14.12
CA ALA A 52 -5.23 6.53 14.71
C ALA A 52 -5.33 6.56 16.24
N ARG A 53 -4.68 7.54 16.89
CA ARG A 53 -4.54 7.59 18.35
C ARG A 53 -5.78 8.11 19.06
N PHE A 54 -6.47 9.09 18.47
CA PHE A 54 -7.57 9.80 19.13
C PHE A 54 -8.95 9.48 18.54
N LEU A 55 -9.04 8.79 17.40
CA LEU A 55 -10.33 8.40 16.83
C LEU A 55 -10.49 6.87 16.73
N ILE A 56 -9.59 6.18 16.01
CA ILE A 56 -9.73 4.74 15.76
C ILE A 56 -9.57 3.95 17.05
N GLN A 57 -8.45 4.11 17.76
CA GLN A 57 -8.19 3.38 19.01
C GLN A 57 -9.29 3.57 20.07
N PRO A 58 -9.70 4.80 20.43
CA PRO A 58 -10.67 4.98 21.50
C PRO A 58 -12.10 4.63 21.11
N PHE A 59 -12.52 4.84 19.85
CA PHE A 59 -13.93 4.73 19.48
C PHE A 59 -14.28 3.54 18.59
N PHE A 60 -13.31 2.98 17.85
CA PHE A 60 -13.56 1.97 16.83
C PHE A 60 -12.90 0.62 17.16
N ASP A 61 -11.59 0.60 17.37
CA ASP A 61 -10.82 -0.62 17.62
C ASP A 61 -9.64 -0.35 18.57
N PRO A 62 -9.79 -0.66 19.87
CA PRO A 62 -8.74 -0.45 20.89
C PRO A 62 -7.42 -1.17 20.60
N ARG A 63 -7.43 -2.21 19.77
CA ARG A 63 -6.24 -2.98 19.42
C ARG A 63 -5.57 -2.47 18.14
N TYR A 64 -6.15 -1.46 17.48
CA TYR A 64 -5.59 -0.94 16.23
C TYR A 64 -4.16 -0.47 16.40
N SER A 65 -3.27 -0.97 15.54
CA SER A 65 -1.87 -0.60 15.48
C SER A 65 -1.46 -0.29 14.04
N ASN A 66 -0.91 0.91 13.81
CA ASN A 66 -0.41 1.31 12.50
C ASN A 66 0.70 0.37 11.98
N SER A 67 1.55 -0.15 12.87
CA SER A 67 2.64 -1.04 12.46
C SER A 67 2.14 -2.43 12.07
N GLU A 68 1.13 -2.95 12.77
CA GLU A 68 0.49 -4.21 12.41
C GLU A 68 -0.32 -4.07 11.13
N PHE A 69 -1.03 -2.95 10.96
CA PHE A 69 -1.71 -2.63 9.71
C PHE A 69 -0.74 -2.63 8.52
N ILE A 70 0.41 -1.95 8.62
CA ILE A 70 1.41 -1.90 7.54
C ILE A 70 1.89 -3.31 7.19
N LYS A 71 2.23 -4.15 8.17
CA LYS A 71 2.66 -5.54 7.93
C LYS A 71 1.57 -6.34 7.24
N GLY A 72 0.32 -6.24 7.70
CA GLY A 72 -0.83 -6.88 7.07
C GLY A 72 -1.04 -6.41 5.63
N ALA A 73 -0.91 -5.11 5.39
CA ALA A 73 -1.04 -4.51 4.07
C ALA A 73 0.07 -4.98 3.12
N GLU A 74 1.33 -5.05 3.56
CA GLU A 74 2.44 -5.57 2.74
C GLU A 74 2.20 -7.03 2.30
N MET A 75 1.72 -7.89 3.21
CA MET A 75 1.34 -9.27 2.87
C MET A 75 0.18 -9.32 1.87
N ALA A 76 -0.83 -8.47 2.05
CA ALA A 76 -1.98 -8.38 1.15
C ALA A 76 -1.56 -7.87 -0.24
N ILE A 77 -0.67 -6.86 -0.31
CA ILE A 77 -0.11 -6.34 -1.56
C ILE A 77 0.66 -7.44 -2.28
N SER A 78 1.53 -8.17 -1.59
CA SER A 78 2.28 -9.28 -2.20
C SER A 78 1.35 -10.34 -2.79
N THR A 79 0.33 -10.74 -2.03
CA THR A 79 -0.66 -11.74 -2.46
C THR A 79 -1.48 -11.25 -3.66
N VAL A 80 -2.10 -10.06 -3.55
CA VAL A 80 -2.98 -9.51 -4.59
C VAL A 80 -2.21 -9.19 -5.85
N SER A 81 -1.04 -8.56 -5.74
CA SER A 81 -0.20 -8.27 -6.92
C SER A 81 0.25 -9.53 -7.66
N GLY A 82 0.45 -10.65 -6.95
CA GLY A 82 0.68 -11.95 -7.56
C GLY A 82 -0.51 -12.40 -8.41
N PHE A 83 -1.73 -12.34 -7.86
CA PHE A 83 -2.94 -12.66 -8.64
C PHE A 83 -3.16 -11.72 -9.82
N LEU A 84 -2.82 -10.42 -9.68
CA LEU A 84 -2.88 -9.47 -10.79
C LEU A 84 -1.90 -9.84 -11.91
N ALA A 85 -0.66 -10.18 -11.56
CA ALA A 85 0.35 -10.61 -12.53
C ALA A 85 -0.09 -11.89 -13.29
N ASP A 86 -0.78 -12.80 -12.60
CA ASP A 86 -1.26 -14.07 -13.17
C ASP A 86 -2.64 -13.98 -13.86
N ASN A 87 -3.30 -12.82 -13.83
CA ASN A 87 -4.71 -12.63 -14.23
C ASN A 87 -5.69 -13.55 -13.48
N ASP A 88 -5.38 -13.94 -12.24
CA ASP A 88 -6.24 -14.79 -11.42
C ASP A 88 -7.35 -13.98 -10.72
N PHE A 89 -8.33 -13.56 -11.51
CA PHE A 89 -9.49 -12.82 -11.00
C PHE A 89 -10.36 -13.66 -10.07
N LYS A 90 -10.32 -14.99 -10.17
CA LYS A 90 -11.11 -15.88 -9.32
C LYS A 90 -10.61 -15.81 -7.87
N SER A 91 -9.30 -15.78 -7.67
CA SER A 91 -8.72 -15.60 -6.34
C SER A 91 -9.01 -14.21 -5.77
N LEU A 92 -9.07 -13.16 -6.60
CA LEU A 92 -9.44 -11.81 -6.18
C LEU A 92 -10.91 -11.71 -5.71
N GLU A 93 -11.81 -12.49 -6.30
CA GLU A 93 -13.24 -12.57 -5.93
C GLU A 93 -13.50 -13.14 -4.53
N SER A 94 -12.51 -13.76 -3.89
CA SER A 94 -12.64 -14.39 -2.57
C SER A 94 -12.74 -13.41 -1.38
N GLY A 95 -13.04 -12.14 -1.63
CA GLY A 95 -13.20 -11.09 -0.63
C GLY A 95 -11.95 -10.26 -0.35
N LEU A 96 -10.92 -10.35 -1.21
CA LEU A 96 -9.69 -9.56 -1.09
C LEU A 96 -9.86 -8.13 -1.59
N VAL A 97 -10.67 -7.95 -2.63
CA VAL A 97 -10.98 -6.65 -3.22
C VAL A 97 -12.50 -6.41 -3.23
N THR A 98 -12.90 -5.15 -3.19
CA THR A 98 -14.30 -4.76 -3.42
C THR A 98 -14.72 -5.05 -4.86
N LEU A 99 -16.04 -5.23 -5.07
CA LEU A 99 -16.59 -5.53 -6.39
C LEU A 99 -16.25 -4.45 -7.42
N ASP A 100 -16.37 -3.17 -7.05
CA ASP A 100 -16.06 -2.04 -7.94
C ASP A 100 -14.59 -2.04 -8.36
N THR A 101 -13.68 -2.32 -7.41
CA THR A 101 -12.24 -2.43 -7.70
C THR A 101 -11.96 -3.60 -8.62
N LEU A 102 -12.57 -4.77 -8.38
CA LEU A 102 -12.43 -5.93 -9.24
C LEU A 102 -12.89 -5.66 -10.67
N GLN A 103 -14.03 -4.98 -10.84
CA GLN A 103 -14.55 -4.63 -12.16
C GLN A 103 -13.61 -3.68 -12.92
N GLY A 104 -13.03 -2.69 -12.23
CA GLY A 104 -11.99 -1.84 -12.79
C GLY A 104 -10.76 -2.63 -13.23
N LEU A 105 -10.25 -3.50 -12.34
CA LEU A 105 -9.11 -4.37 -12.64
C LEU A 105 -9.35 -5.27 -13.85
N LYS A 106 -10.52 -5.91 -13.96
CA LYS A 106 -10.89 -6.75 -15.12
C LYS A 106 -10.91 -5.98 -16.44
N LYS A 107 -11.16 -4.67 -16.41
CA LYS A 107 -11.16 -3.81 -17.59
C LYS A 107 -9.75 -3.35 -17.96
N ASP A 108 -8.91 -3.07 -16.98
CA ASP A 108 -7.61 -2.41 -17.19
C ASP A 108 -6.45 -3.39 -17.35
N LEU A 109 -6.42 -4.51 -16.60
CA LEU A 109 -5.36 -5.53 -16.69
C LEU A 109 -5.15 -6.09 -18.10
N PRO A 110 -6.19 -6.40 -18.89
CA PRO A 110 -6.01 -6.90 -20.25
C PRO A 110 -5.30 -5.95 -21.21
N ARG A 111 -5.19 -4.66 -20.85
CA ARG A 111 -4.50 -3.64 -21.66
C ARG A 111 -2.98 -3.68 -21.48
N LEU A 112 -2.49 -4.34 -20.44
CA LEU A 112 -1.06 -4.50 -20.19
C LEU A 112 -0.49 -5.65 -21.01
N SER A 113 0.72 -5.47 -21.52
CA SER A 113 1.52 -6.56 -22.08
C SER A 113 2.01 -7.53 -20.98
N GLU A 114 2.36 -8.76 -21.35
CA GLU A 114 2.85 -9.77 -20.39
C GLU A 114 4.08 -9.34 -19.58
N PRO A 115 5.08 -8.62 -20.15
CA PRO A 115 6.17 -8.05 -19.35
C PRO A 115 5.68 -7.03 -18.32
N GLN A 116 4.72 -6.17 -18.68
CA GLN A 116 4.16 -5.18 -17.77
C GLN A 116 3.35 -5.84 -16.64
N LYS A 117 2.58 -6.89 -16.94
CA LYS A 117 1.90 -7.69 -15.92
C LYS A 117 2.89 -8.35 -14.96
N SER A 118 3.97 -8.91 -15.49
CA SER A 118 5.03 -9.52 -14.66
C SER A 118 5.64 -8.51 -13.68
N MET A 119 5.78 -7.24 -14.08
CA MET A 119 6.28 -6.16 -13.21
C MET A 119 5.30 -5.75 -12.09
N LEU A 120 4.02 -6.12 -12.18
CA LEU A 120 3.06 -5.88 -11.09
C LEU A 120 3.40 -6.70 -9.84
N ARG A 121 3.98 -7.88 -10.01
CA ARG A 121 4.23 -8.82 -8.91
C ARG A 121 5.17 -8.20 -7.86
N VAL A 122 4.67 -8.12 -6.63
CA VAL A 122 5.43 -7.67 -5.47
C VAL A 122 5.86 -8.88 -4.64
N SER A 123 7.11 -9.33 -4.84
CA SER A 123 7.71 -10.40 -4.04
C SER A 123 8.18 -9.88 -2.67
N GLU A 124 8.85 -8.73 -2.66
CA GLU A 124 9.34 -8.08 -1.45
C GLU A 124 9.16 -6.57 -1.52
N VAL A 125 8.75 -5.97 -0.39
CA VAL A 125 8.57 -4.53 -0.26
C VAL A 125 9.77 -3.94 0.47
N GLY A 126 10.44 -2.98 -0.16
CA GLY A 126 11.60 -2.32 0.46
C GLY A 126 11.20 -1.29 1.51
N TYR A 127 10.14 -0.52 1.25
CA TYR A 127 9.64 0.48 2.18
C TYR A 127 8.15 0.77 1.97
N SER A 128 7.39 0.84 3.06
CA SER A 128 5.99 1.27 3.05
C SER A 128 5.72 2.41 4.03
N PHE A 129 4.71 3.22 3.70
CA PHE A 129 4.15 4.17 4.64
C PHE A 129 2.66 4.39 4.42
N VAL A 130 1.94 4.66 5.50
CA VAL A 130 0.53 5.08 5.43
C VAL A 130 0.49 6.54 4.95
N TYR A 131 -0.06 6.75 3.77
CA TYR A 131 -0.24 8.09 3.21
C TYR A 131 -1.44 8.79 3.82
N ARG A 132 -2.59 8.11 3.93
CA ARG A 132 -3.83 8.74 4.41
C ARG A 132 -4.70 7.76 5.18
N ILE A 133 -5.24 8.22 6.29
CA ILE A 133 -6.37 7.61 6.98
C ILE A 133 -7.60 8.50 6.75
N GLY A 134 -8.65 7.92 6.19
CA GLY A 134 -9.97 8.52 6.00
C GLY A 134 -10.96 7.89 6.97
N ILE A 135 -11.80 8.69 7.61
CA ILE A 135 -12.93 8.20 8.41
C ILE A 135 -14.18 8.73 7.73
N ILE A 136 -15.03 7.81 7.29
CA ILE A 136 -16.27 8.09 6.57
C ILE A 136 -17.41 7.73 7.52
N MET A 137 -18.32 8.67 7.76
CA MET A 137 -19.52 8.48 8.56
C MET A 137 -20.71 8.96 7.74
N PRO A 138 -21.19 8.15 6.79
CA PRO A 138 -22.31 8.53 5.95
C PRO A 138 -23.59 8.40 6.79
N GLY A 139 -24.24 9.53 7.08
CA GLY A 139 -25.51 9.56 7.83
C GLY A 139 -25.48 10.49 9.03
N THR A 140 -26.68 10.83 9.52
CA THR A 140 -26.89 11.80 10.62
C THR A 140 -26.73 11.17 12.01
N GLU A 141 -26.87 9.85 12.13
CA GLU A 141 -26.86 9.15 13.42
C GLU A 141 -25.46 8.66 13.86
N GLY A 142 -24.46 8.73 12.98
CA GLY A 142 -23.07 8.35 13.28
C GLY A 142 -22.88 6.88 13.68
N THR A 143 -23.85 6.02 13.31
CA THR A 143 -23.84 4.56 13.50
C THR A 143 -23.02 3.87 12.42
N GLU A 144 -23.14 4.34 11.17
CA GLU A 144 -22.32 3.87 10.05
C GLU A 144 -20.95 4.53 10.06
N ARG A 145 -19.90 3.69 9.99
CA ARG A 145 -18.50 4.14 10.09
C ARG A 145 -17.64 3.24 9.23
N HIS A 146 -16.85 3.85 8.35
CA HIS A 146 -15.82 3.16 7.58
C HIS A 146 -14.49 3.88 7.76
N VAL A 147 -13.42 3.11 7.88
CA VAL A 147 -12.07 3.65 7.83
C VAL A 147 -11.45 3.22 6.53
N GLU A 148 -10.95 4.19 5.77
CA GLU A 148 -10.11 3.95 4.62
C GLU A 148 -8.65 4.24 4.96
N THR A 149 -7.74 3.37 4.58
CA THR A 149 -6.31 3.59 4.74
C THR A 149 -5.60 3.40 3.41
N THR A 150 -4.93 4.46 2.94
CA THR A 150 -4.07 4.41 1.76
C THR A 150 -2.63 4.17 2.19
N ILE A 151 -2.02 3.13 1.64
CA ILE A 151 -0.61 2.79 1.81
C ILE A 151 0.12 2.96 0.48
N VAL A 152 1.37 3.40 0.57
CA VAL A 152 2.31 3.52 -0.54
C VAL A 152 3.47 2.59 -0.21
N SER A 153 3.78 1.69 -1.13
CA SER A 153 4.81 0.67 -0.98
C SER A 153 5.76 0.72 -2.16
N PHE A 154 7.04 0.84 -1.88
CA PHE A 154 8.09 0.78 -2.89
C PHE A 154 8.66 -0.62 -2.97
N TYR A 155 8.77 -1.14 -4.18
CA TYR A 155 9.23 -2.49 -4.43
C TYR A 155 10.05 -2.57 -5.72
N HIS A 156 10.77 -3.68 -5.89
CA HIS A 156 11.37 -4.04 -7.17
C HIS A 156 11.45 -5.57 -7.23
N PRO A 157 11.23 -6.22 -8.39
CA PRO A 157 11.34 -7.67 -8.50
C PRO A 157 12.66 -8.23 -7.98
N SER A 158 13.76 -7.48 -8.18
CA SER A 158 15.11 -7.88 -7.77
C SER A 158 15.36 -7.79 -6.27
N LEU A 159 14.48 -7.17 -5.47
CA LEU A 159 14.64 -7.12 -4.02
C LEU A 159 14.68 -8.51 -3.39
N GLY A 160 13.77 -9.39 -3.82
CA GLY A 160 13.68 -10.76 -3.31
C GLY A 160 14.82 -11.68 -3.75
N VAL A 161 15.74 -11.19 -4.58
CA VAL A 161 16.87 -11.97 -5.14
C VAL A 161 18.21 -11.50 -4.54
N LEU A 162 18.21 -10.43 -3.75
CA LEU A 162 19.45 -9.92 -3.15
C LEU A 162 20.02 -10.92 -2.13
N PRO A 163 21.35 -11.18 -2.15
CA PRO A 163 21.98 -12.07 -1.18
C PRO A 163 21.76 -11.60 0.25
N SER A 164 21.58 -12.56 1.17
CA SER A 164 21.58 -12.27 2.60
C SER A 164 22.90 -11.59 3.00
N GLY A 165 22.84 -10.32 3.43
CA GLY A 165 24.01 -9.52 3.78
C GLY A 165 24.44 -8.48 2.74
N ALA A 166 23.70 -8.32 1.64
CA ALA A 166 23.90 -7.24 0.69
C ALA A 166 23.91 -5.87 1.39
N SER A 167 24.84 -4.99 0.99
CA SER A 167 24.94 -3.65 1.57
C SER A 167 23.85 -2.74 1.00
N PHE A 168 23.59 -1.63 1.69
CA PHE A 168 22.68 -0.60 1.18
C PHE A 168 23.18 0.06 -0.13
N SER A 169 24.50 0.02 -0.39
CA SER A 169 25.05 0.48 -1.67
C SER A 169 24.70 -0.49 -2.79
N ASP A 170 24.93 -1.78 -2.58
CA ASP A 170 24.62 -2.83 -3.57
C ASP A 170 23.13 -2.81 -3.95
N PHE A 171 22.27 -2.61 -2.95
CA PHE A 171 20.84 -2.39 -3.14
C PHE A 171 20.57 -1.16 -4.03
N ARG A 172 21.17 0.00 -3.72
CA ARG A 172 20.95 1.22 -4.49
C ARG A 172 21.43 1.06 -5.93
N ASP A 173 22.62 0.52 -6.13
CA ASP A 173 23.23 0.40 -7.45
C ASP A 173 22.43 -0.57 -8.33
N THR A 174 21.95 -1.69 -7.76
CA THR A 174 21.05 -2.63 -8.45
C THR A 174 19.77 -1.93 -8.88
N ILE A 175 19.10 -1.27 -7.93
CA ILE A 175 17.84 -0.57 -8.18
C ILE A 175 18.01 0.54 -9.22
N ASP A 176 19.05 1.37 -9.11
CA ASP A 176 19.28 2.47 -10.07
C ASP A 176 19.63 1.93 -11.47
N SER A 177 20.35 0.80 -11.57
CA SER A 177 20.67 0.15 -12.85
C SER A 177 19.46 -0.47 -13.54
N GLU A 178 18.46 -0.89 -12.77
CA GLU A 178 17.23 -1.53 -13.26
C GLU A 178 16.08 -0.54 -13.44
N GLY A 179 16.36 0.77 -13.34
CA GLY A 179 15.43 1.86 -13.62
C GLY A 179 14.76 2.47 -12.38
N GLY A 180 15.01 1.93 -11.19
CA GLY A 180 14.46 2.40 -9.91
C GLY A 180 13.35 1.50 -9.37
N LEU A 181 13.03 1.65 -8.08
CA LEU A 181 11.85 1.04 -7.45
C LEU A 181 10.55 1.46 -8.14
N LEU A 182 9.67 0.48 -8.27
CA LEU A 182 8.27 0.64 -8.62
C LEU A 182 7.46 1.03 -7.38
N VAL A 183 6.26 1.56 -7.59
CA VAL A 183 5.38 2.04 -6.52
C VAL A 183 4.03 1.35 -6.59
N ALA A 184 3.67 0.61 -5.55
CA ALA A 184 2.34 0.05 -5.36
C ALA A 184 1.55 0.94 -4.39
N ASN A 185 0.45 1.51 -4.86
CA ASN A 185 -0.50 2.28 -4.06
C ASN A 185 -1.76 1.46 -3.85
N TYR A 186 -2.09 1.15 -2.59
CA TYR A 186 -3.26 0.37 -2.23
C TYR A 186 -4.12 1.15 -1.24
N ARG A 187 -5.44 1.08 -1.42
CA ARG A 187 -6.40 1.58 -0.43
C ARG A 187 -7.18 0.42 0.14
N PHE A 188 -7.23 0.37 1.46
CA PHE A 188 -7.97 -0.59 2.23
C PHE A 188 -9.15 0.10 2.88
N THR A 189 -10.29 -0.57 2.95
CA THR A 189 -11.46 -0.13 3.71
C THR A 189 -11.87 -1.19 4.71
N ARG A 190 -12.36 -0.78 5.87
CA ARG A 190 -12.95 -1.66 6.87
C ARG A 190 -14.14 -0.98 7.52
N ASN A 191 -15.21 -1.75 7.72
CA ASN A 191 -16.42 -1.30 8.35
C ASN A 191 -16.27 -1.39 9.89
N PHE A 192 -16.53 -0.28 10.56
CA PHE A 192 -16.48 -0.10 12.02
C PHE A 192 -17.82 0.37 12.59
N SER A 193 -18.92 0.11 11.88
CA SER A 193 -20.25 0.54 12.29
C SER A 193 -20.64 -0.05 13.65
N LYS A 194 -21.39 0.71 14.44
CA LYS A 194 -21.82 0.28 15.78
C LYS A 194 -22.67 -0.99 15.71
N GLY A 195 -22.43 -1.93 16.62
CA GLY A 195 -23.15 -3.21 16.68
C GLY A 195 -22.62 -4.29 15.75
N LEU A 196 -21.61 -3.97 14.92
CA LEU A 196 -20.91 -4.97 14.11
C LEU A 196 -19.95 -5.79 14.97
N ASP A 197 -19.90 -7.10 14.71
CA ASP A 197 -18.86 -7.97 15.23
C ASP A 197 -17.54 -7.68 14.50
N LEU A 198 -16.67 -6.90 15.15
CA LEU A 198 -15.41 -6.43 14.56
C LEU A 198 -14.46 -7.58 14.19
N GLU A 199 -14.55 -8.73 14.86
CA GLU A 199 -13.73 -9.91 14.53
C GLU A 199 -14.10 -10.50 13.16
N LYS A 200 -15.32 -10.26 12.69
CA LYS A 200 -15.79 -10.68 11.36
C LYS A 200 -15.60 -9.60 10.29
N SER A 201 -15.24 -8.38 10.69
CA SER A 201 -14.96 -7.28 9.78
C SER A 201 -13.49 -7.31 9.38
N ASN A 202 -13.21 -7.55 8.10
CA ASN A 202 -11.86 -7.58 7.55
C ASN A 202 -11.53 -6.29 6.79
N TRP A 203 -10.24 -6.00 6.67
CA TRP A 203 -9.77 -5.00 5.71
C TRP A 203 -9.89 -5.57 4.29
N ILE A 204 -10.54 -4.82 3.40
CA ILE A 204 -10.74 -5.19 2.00
C ILE A 204 -10.15 -4.10 1.12
N ILE A 205 -9.50 -4.47 0.02
CA ILE A 205 -8.89 -3.51 -0.89
C ILE A 205 -9.97 -2.85 -1.76
N ASN A 206 -10.01 -1.53 -1.77
CA ASN A 206 -10.95 -0.73 -2.57
C ASN A 206 -10.26 0.29 -3.49
N GLY A 207 -8.98 0.07 -3.76
CA GLY A 207 -8.21 0.82 -4.75
C GLY A 207 -6.82 0.22 -4.92
N VAL A 208 -6.37 0.12 -6.17
CA VAL A 208 -5.07 -0.43 -6.57
C VAL A 208 -4.49 0.41 -7.70
N ASN A 209 -3.21 0.77 -7.59
CA ASN A 209 -2.43 1.42 -8.65
C ASN A 209 -0.96 0.98 -8.53
N HIS A 210 -0.31 0.76 -9.67
CA HIS A 210 1.10 0.41 -9.79
C HIS A 210 1.79 1.36 -10.80
#